data_AF-A0A6A5XH21-F1
#
_entry.id   AF-A0A6A5XH21-F1
#
_cell.length_a   1.000
_cell.length_b   1.000
_cell.length_c   1.000
_cell.angle_alpha   90.00
_cell.angle_beta   90.00
_cell.angle_gamma   90.00
#
_symmetry.space_group_name_H-M   'P 1'
#
loop_
_entity.id
_entity.type
_entity.pdbx_description
1 polymer ?
#
loop_
_entity_poly.entity_id
_entity_poly.type
_entity_poly.pdbx_seq_one_letter_code
_entity_poly.pdbx_strand_id
1 'polypeptide(L)'
;MQFSTSKIITLAVLFSPAALAAQCDHNGSGGNIEDAWKVRETVCGGGCPFQQPCTRNVNAATLQRQRLDGGKGYSHCWDATEEIINQCLKGGWRSGTWSLDGQWYYLDNL
;
A
#
# COMPACT_ATOMS: atom_id res chain seq x y z
N MET A 1 37.12 -47.92 -9.72
CA MET A 1 35.75 -47.71 -9.19
C MET A 1 35.83 -46.49 -8.27
N GLN A 2 35.41 -45.32 -8.74
CA GLN A 2 35.50 -44.07 -7.99
C GLN A 2 34.08 -43.53 -7.82
N PHE A 3 33.55 -43.60 -6.61
CA PHE A 3 32.23 -43.06 -6.26
C PHE A 3 32.35 -41.55 -6.10
N SER A 4 31.86 -40.82 -7.09
CA SER A 4 31.70 -39.36 -7.02
C SER A 4 30.48 -39.05 -6.17
N THR A 5 30.70 -38.67 -4.92
CA THR A 5 29.67 -38.15 -4.01
C THR A 5 29.27 -36.74 -4.45
N SER A 6 28.27 -36.66 -5.35
CA SER A 6 27.61 -35.42 -5.70
C SER A 6 26.86 -34.86 -4.49
N LYS A 7 27.36 -33.74 -3.96
CA LYS A 7 26.67 -32.95 -2.94
C LYS A 7 25.41 -32.36 -3.58
N ILE A 8 24.25 -32.80 -3.11
CA ILE A 8 22.95 -32.21 -3.47
C ILE A 8 22.91 -30.82 -2.83
N ILE A 9 23.07 -29.78 -3.64
CA ILE A 9 22.86 -28.38 -3.21
C ILE A 9 21.35 -28.15 -3.26
N THR A 10 20.69 -28.28 -2.11
CA THR A 10 19.29 -27.89 -1.94
C THR A 10 19.20 -26.37 -2.04
N LEU A 11 18.80 -25.84 -3.21
CA LEU A 11 18.40 -24.43 -3.34
C LEU A 11 17.16 -24.21 -2.47
N ALA A 12 17.34 -23.54 -1.33
CA ALA A 12 16.23 -22.96 -0.59
C ALA A 12 15.69 -21.79 -1.43
N VAL A 13 14.64 -22.06 -2.21
CA VAL A 13 13.82 -21.01 -2.80
C VAL A 13 13.12 -20.31 -1.64
N LEU A 14 13.68 -19.18 -1.20
CA LEU A 14 12.97 -18.25 -0.34
C LEU A 14 11.78 -17.75 -1.15
N PHE A 15 10.64 -18.40 -0.94
CA PHE A 15 9.35 -17.90 -1.36
C PHE A 15 9.11 -16.64 -0.52
N SER A 16 9.68 -15.51 -0.93
CA SER A 16 9.14 -14.23 -0.52
C SER A 16 7.70 -14.27 -1.01
N PRO A 17 6.68 -14.26 -0.14
CA PRO A 17 5.37 -13.88 -0.63
C PRO A 17 5.62 -12.56 -1.36
N ALA A 18 5.11 -12.42 -2.57
CA ALA A 18 4.93 -11.11 -3.15
C ALA A 18 3.95 -10.39 -2.20
N ALA A 19 4.46 -9.89 -1.09
CA ALA A 19 3.77 -8.96 -0.25
C ALA A 19 3.35 -7.87 -1.22
N LEU A 20 2.06 -7.60 -1.25
CA LEU A 20 1.46 -6.51 -2.03
C LEU A 20 1.98 -5.23 -1.39
N ALA A 21 3.27 -4.99 -1.60
CA ALA A 21 4.02 -4.01 -0.85
C ALA A 21 3.58 -2.67 -1.36
N ALA A 22 3.22 -1.80 -0.44
CA ALA A 22 3.06 -0.41 -0.79
C ALA A 22 4.39 0.07 -1.38
N GLN A 23 4.32 0.71 -2.53
CA GLN A 23 5.46 1.38 -3.12
C GLN A 23 5.66 2.66 -2.32
N CYS A 24 6.71 2.71 -1.52
CA CYS A 24 6.98 3.88 -0.69
C CYS A 24 7.65 4.96 -1.52
N ASP A 25 6.99 6.12 -1.58
CA ASP A 25 7.36 7.23 -2.42
C ASP A 25 7.83 8.39 -1.52
N HIS A 26 8.78 9.20 -2.02
CA HIS A 26 9.38 10.36 -1.33
C HIS A 26 9.99 10.06 0.05
N ASN A 27 11.33 10.08 0.09
CA ASN A 27 12.07 9.97 1.33
C ASN A 27 12.06 11.32 2.07
N GLY A 28 11.49 11.37 3.27
CA GLY A 28 11.35 12.60 4.07
C GLY A 28 10.44 12.39 5.27
N SER A 29 10.60 13.24 6.30
CA SER A 29 9.79 13.19 7.51
C SER A 29 8.32 13.37 7.16
N GLY A 30 7.52 12.30 7.25
CA GLY A 30 6.07 12.40 7.14
C GLY A 30 5.47 13.20 8.30
N GLY A 31 4.26 13.72 8.10
CA GLY A 31 3.44 14.37 9.12
C GLY A 31 2.97 13.44 10.24
N ASN A 32 2.04 13.90 11.07
CA ASN A 32 1.50 13.09 12.16
C ASN A 32 0.83 11.82 11.61
N ILE A 33 1.30 10.64 12.05
CA ILE A 33 0.77 9.34 11.61
C ILE A 33 -0.73 9.18 11.88
N GLU A 34 -1.27 9.84 12.90
CA GLU A 34 -2.70 9.82 13.20
C GLU A 34 -3.54 10.47 12.10
N ASP A 35 -3.01 11.44 11.37
CA ASP A 35 -3.73 12.08 10.27
C ASP A 35 -3.91 11.12 9.09
N ALA A 36 -2.92 10.26 8.85
CA ALA A 36 -3.00 9.18 7.87
C ALA A 36 -4.11 8.17 8.22
N TRP A 37 -4.26 7.80 9.50
CA TRP A 37 -5.37 6.95 9.96
C TRP A 37 -6.72 7.65 9.82
N LYS A 38 -6.82 8.94 10.17
CA LYS A 38 -8.08 9.69 10.05
C LYS A 38 -8.53 9.88 8.61
N VAL A 39 -7.61 10.15 7.68
CA VAL A 39 -7.96 10.28 6.26
C VAL A 39 -8.38 8.93 5.68
N ARG A 40 -7.77 7.82 6.12
CA ARG A 40 -8.22 6.45 5.82
C ARG A 40 -9.66 6.22 6.27
N GLU A 41 -9.98 6.51 7.53
CA GLU A 41 -11.35 6.39 8.06
C GLU A 41 -12.34 7.20 7.21
N THR A 42 -11.96 8.41 6.82
CA THR A 42 -12.80 9.30 6.00
C THR A 42 -13.06 8.70 4.62
N VAL A 43 -12.04 8.17 3.93
CA VAL A 43 -12.19 7.66 2.55
C VAL A 43 -12.83 6.27 2.52
N CYS A 44 -12.43 5.38 3.42
CA CYS A 44 -12.87 4.00 3.44
C CYS A 44 -14.16 3.78 4.25
N GLY A 45 -14.47 4.66 5.21
CA GLY A 45 -15.67 4.61 6.05
C GLY A 45 -16.91 5.31 5.49
N GLY A 46 -16.87 5.84 4.27
CA GLY A 46 -18.06 6.37 3.58
C GLY A 46 -18.04 7.87 3.27
N GLY A 47 -16.95 8.58 3.51
CA GLY A 47 -16.80 9.99 3.14
C GLY A 47 -16.62 10.24 1.64
N CYS A 48 -16.70 9.21 0.79
CA CYS A 48 -16.52 9.27 -0.65
C CYS A 48 -17.79 8.87 -1.42
N PRO A 49 -18.01 9.42 -2.63
CA PRO A 49 -19.14 9.02 -3.46
C PRO A 49 -19.10 7.52 -3.80
N PHE A 50 -20.27 6.90 -3.91
CA PHE A 50 -20.40 5.47 -4.12
C PHE A 50 -19.74 5.04 -5.44
N GLN A 51 -18.76 4.13 -5.33
CA GLN A 51 -18.04 3.55 -6.48
C GLN A 51 -17.38 4.55 -7.44
N GLN A 52 -17.07 5.78 -6.99
CA GLN A 52 -16.34 6.77 -7.79
C GLN A 52 -14.94 7.08 -7.22
N PRO A 53 -14.02 7.57 -8.07
CA PRO A 53 -12.74 8.11 -7.63
C PRO A 53 -12.95 9.19 -6.57
N CYS A 54 -12.03 9.27 -5.63
CA CYS A 54 -12.17 10.16 -4.49
C CYS A 54 -10.81 10.63 -4.00
N THR A 55 -10.73 11.90 -3.66
CA THR A 55 -9.61 12.48 -2.91
C THR A 55 -10.18 13.15 -1.67
N ARG A 56 -9.57 12.88 -0.51
CA ARG A 56 -9.87 13.55 0.75
C ARG A 56 -8.57 13.91 1.44
N ASN A 57 -8.65 14.98 2.22
CA ASN A 57 -7.56 15.44 3.06
C ASN A 57 -8.05 15.59 4.49
N VAL A 58 -7.22 15.22 5.45
CA VAL A 58 -7.38 15.51 6.87
C VAL A 58 -6.05 16.06 7.36
N ASN A 59 -6.05 17.33 7.80
CA ASN A 59 -4.83 18.05 8.16
C ASN A 59 -3.79 17.98 7.02
N ALA A 60 -2.63 17.39 7.29
CA ALA A 60 -1.54 17.24 6.34
C ALA A 60 -1.60 15.92 5.52
N ALA A 61 -2.51 15.01 5.85
CA ALA A 61 -2.66 13.74 5.15
C ALA A 61 -3.69 13.84 4.01
N THR A 62 -3.32 13.39 2.82
CA THR A 62 -4.18 13.31 1.63
C THR A 62 -4.22 11.88 1.12
N LEU A 63 -5.42 11.33 0.98
CA LEU A 63 -5.66 10.01 0.42
C LEU A 63 -6.45 10.13 -0.88
N GLN A 64 -5.87 9.59 -1.95
CA GLN A 64 -6.49 9.44 -3.25
C GLN A 64 -6.83 7.97 -3.49
N ARG A 65 -8.01 7.75 -4.05
CA ARG A 65 -8.52 6.44 -4.43
C ARG A 65 -9.07 6.51 -5.84
N GLN A 66 -8.62 5.62 -6.71
CA GLN A 66 -9.01 5.56 -8.12
C GLN A 66 -9.18 4.12 -8.59
N ARG A 67 -9.85 3.98 -9.74
CA ARG A 67 -9.84 2.74 -10.52
C ARG A 67 -9.30 3.03 -11.90
N LEU A 68 -8.24 2.33 -12.28
CA LEU A 68 -7.56 2.49 -13.57
C LEU A 68 -8.17 1.61 -14.67
N ASP A 69 -8.96 0.61 -14.28
CA ASP A 69 -9.61 -0.35 -15.18
C ASP A 69 -11.05 0.02 -15.56
N GLY A 70 -11.56 1.15 -15.05
CA GLY A 70 -12.96 1.56 -15.26
C GLY A 70 -13.99 0.68 -14.54
N GLY A 71 -13.55 -0.22 -13.66
CA GLY A 71 -14.41 -1.08 -12.86
C GLY A 71 -15.21 -0.32 -11.80
N LYS A 72 -15.87 -1.07 -10.91
CA LYS A 72 -16.65 -0.51 -9.79
C LYS A 72 -16.18 -1.10 -8.47
N GLY A 73 -16.40 -0.35 -7.39
CA GLY A 73 -16.12 -0.80 -6.04
C GLY A 73 -14.67 -0.61 -5.61
N TYR A 74 -14.47 -0.61 -4.30
CA TYR A 74 -13.20 -0.30 -3.66
C TYR A 74 -12.96 -1.24 -2.47
N SER A 75 -13.05 -2.54 -2.72
CA SER A 75 -12.96 -3.60 -1.70
C SER A 75 -11.65 -3.52 -0.91
N HIS A 76 -10.57 -3.09 -1.57
CA HIS A 76 -9.22 -3.08 -1.00
C HIS A 76 -8.90 -1.79 -0.24
N CYS A 77 -9.86 -0.88 -0.02
CA CYS A 77 -9.59 0.43 0.58
C CYS A 77 -8.89 0.33 1.94
N TRP A 78 -9.43 -0.53 2.81
CA TRP A 78 -8.88 -0.72 4.15
C TRP A 78 -7.50 -1.35 4.09
N ASP A 79 -7.35 -2.48 3.40
CA ASP A 79 -6.07 -3.20 3.34
C ASP A 79 -4.98 -2.39 2.64
N ALA A 80 -5.28 -1.77 1.49
CA ALA A 80 -4.32 -0.97 0.74
C ALA A 80 -3.75 0.19 1.57
N THR A 81 -4.63 0.91 2.28
CA THR A 81 -4.21 2.04 3.12
C THR A 81 -3.49 1.59 4.39
N GLU A 82 -3.85 0.44 4.96
CA GLU A 82 -3.11 -0.18 6.06
C GLU A 82 -1.66 -0.46 5.69
N GLU A 83 -1.47 -1.07 4.53
CA GLU A 83 -0.16 -1.44 4.05
C GLU A 83 0.68 -0.20 3.75
N ILE A 84 0.10 0.84 3.12
CA ILE A 84 0.84 2.10 2.92
C ILE A 84 1.25 2.74 4.25
N ILE A 85 0.36 2.79 5.25
CA ILE A 85 0.68 3.41 6.54
C ILE A 85 1.76 2.59 7.28
N ASN A 86 1.63 1.26 7.31
CA ASN A 86 2.53 0.40 8.07
C ASN A 86 3.89 0.22 7.40
N GLN A 87 3.93 0.07 6.07
CA GLN A 87 5.17 -0.18 5.35
C GLN A 87 5.91 1.12 5.01
N CYS A 88 5.19 2.20 4.67
CA CYS A 88 5.79 3.45 4.22
C CYS A 88 5.85 4.49 5.33
N LEU A 89 4.71 4.94 5.85
CA LEU A 89 4.69 6.09 6.74
C LEU A 89 5.38 5.81 8.09
N LYS A 90 5.12 4.64 8.69
CA LYS A 90 5.84 4.20 9.89
C LYS A 90 7.31 3.86 9.60
N GLY A 91 7.64 3.52 8.36
CA GLY A 91 9.00 3.31 7.88
C GLY A 91 9.81 4.60 7.65
N GLY A 92 9.21 5.77 7.90
CA GLY A 92 9.85 7.07 7.72
C GLY A 92 9.72 7.65 6.32
N TRP A 93 8.89 7.06 5.46
CA TRP A 93 8.54 7.63 4.16
C TRP A 93 7.39 8.62 4.32
N ARG A 94 7.35 9.62 3.44
CA ARG A 94 6.28 10.61 3.47
C ARG A 94 5.01 10.13 2.77
N SER A 95 5.15 9.28 1.76
CA SER A 95 4.03 8.83 0.94
C SER A 95 4.16 7.38 0.52
N GLY A 96 3.07 6.82 -0.01
CA GLY A 96 3.14 5.55 -0.70
C GLY A 96 1.91 5.26 -1.54
N THR A 97 2.11 4.30 -2.43
CA THR A 97 1.15 3.89 -3.44
C THR A 97 0.84 2.40 -3.32
N TRP A 98 -0.40 2.01 -3.54
CA TRP A 98 -0.81 0.61 -3.60
C TRP A 98 -1.74 0.36 -4.78
N SER A 99 -1.57 -0.77 -5.47
CA SER A 99 -2.46 -1.15 -6.57
C SER A 99 -2.65 -2.65 -6.72
N LEU A 100 -3.92 -3.06 -6.90
CA LEU A 100 -4.34 -4.43 -7.19
C LEU A 100 -5.74 -4.41 -7.82
N ASP A 101 -6.04 -5.35 -8.71
CA ASP A 101 -7.36 -5.52 -9.34
C ASP A 101 -7.92 -4.22 -9.94
N GLY A 102 -7.04 -3.43 -10.56
CA GLY A 102 -7.37 -2.13 -11.16
C GLY A 102 -7.64 -1.01 -10.16
N GLN A 103 -7.65 -1.28 -8.85
CA GLN A 103 -7.76 -0.27 -7.80
C GLN A 103 -6.38 0.34 -7.55
N TRP A 104 -6.36 1.65 -7.32
CA TRP A 104 -5.15 2.41 -7.07
C TRP A 104 -5.37 3.37 -5.92
N TYR A 105 -4.44 3.39 -4.98
CA TYR A 105 -4.47 4.21 -3.78
C TYR A 105 -3.14 4.93 -3.62
N TYR A 106 -3.20 6.20 -3.28
CA TYR A 106 -2.03 7.01 -2.96
C TYR A 106 -2.29 7.82 -1.71
N LEU A 107 -1.37 7.72 -0.76
CA LEU A 107 -1.43 8.42 0.51
C LEU A 107 -0.17 9.28 0.66
N ASP A 108 -0.36 10.59 0.80
CA ASP A 108 0.70 11.55 1.14
C ASP A 108 0.44 12.11 2.54
N ASN A 109 1.49 12.25 3.34
CA ASN A 109 1.41 12.75 4.71
C ASN A 109 2.45 13.86 4.92
N LEU A 110 2.08 15.09 4.55
CA LEU A 110 2.92 16.30 4.55
C LEU A 110 3.46 16.70 5.92
#